data_AF-A0A974PSN9-F1
#
_entry.id   AF-A0A974PSN9-F1
#
_cell.length_a   1.000
_cell.length_b   1.000
_cell.length_c   1.000
_cell.angle_alpha   90.00
_cell.angle_beta   90.00
_cell.angle_gamma   90.00
#
_symmetry.space_group_name_H-M   'P 1'
#
loop_
_entity.id
_entity.type
_entity.pdbx_description
1 polymer ?
#
loop_
_entity_poly.entity_id
_entity_poly.type
_entity_poly.pdbx_seq_one_letter_code
_entity_poly.pdbx_strand_id
1 'polypeptide(L)' 'MDFEWDETKRRAVIQKHAVDFVYAALIFDGYTLTWIDDRKDYGEERKISIGLIDEECFVVV' A
#
# COMPACT_ATOMS: atom_id res chain seq x y z
N MET A 1 -0.12 -12.13 -7.48
CA MET A 1 0.96 -11.16 -7.21
C MET A 1 1.52 -11.53 -5.86
N ASP A 2 2.82 -11.77 -5.74
CA ASP A 2 3.43 -12.18 -4.47
C ASP A 2 3.87 -10.92 -3.72
N PHE A 3 3.32 -10.72 -2.53
CA PHE A 3 3.67 -9.61 -1.66
C PHE A 3 4.42 -10.16 -0.44
N GLU A 4 5.51 -9.50 -0.07
CA GLU A 4 6.24 -9.78 1.16
C GLU A 4 6.08 -8.62 2.13
N TRP A 5 5.95 -8.94 3.42
CA TRP A 5 5.83 -7.95 4.47
C TRP A 5 6.38 -8.46 5.79
N ASP A 6 6.69 -7.53 6.68
CA ASP A 6 6.97 -7.81 8.08
C ASP A 6 5.66 -7.80 8.89
N GLU A 7 5.41 -8.87 9.64
CA GLU A 7 4.17 -9.04 10.41
C GLU A 7 4.08 -8.04 11.59
N THR A 8 5.20 -7.58 12.12
CA THR A 8 5.22 -6.51 13.14
C THR A 8 4.75 -5.20 12.53
N LYS A 9 5.21 -4.89 11.32
CA LYS A 9 4.75 -3.74 10.53
C LYS A 9 3.26 -3.87 10.21
N ARG A 10 2.75 -5.07 9.88
CA ARG A 10 1.30 -5.34 9.71
C ARG A 10 0.49 -4.82 10.86
N ARG A 11 0.82 -5.31 12.05
CA ARG A 11 0.03 -5.07 13.26
C ARG A 11 0.08 -3.61 13.64
N ALA A 12 1.23 -2.96 13.44
CA ALA A 12 1.37 -1.52 13.66
C ALA A 12 0.47 -0.70 12.72
N VAL A 13 0.39 -1.08 11.43
CA VAL A 13 -0.49 -0.42 10.46
C VAL A 13 -1.95 -0.62 10.81
N ILE A 14 -2.37 -1.85 11.15
CA ILE A 14 -3.74 -2.14 11.59
C ILE A 14 -4.12 -1.31 12.81
N GLN A 15 -3.25 -1.24 13.82
CA GLN A 15 -3.54 -0.45 15.03
C GLN A 15 -3.61 1.06 14.77
N LYS A 16 -2.76 1.57 13.89
CA LYS A 16 -2.64 3.01 13.65
C LYS A 16 -3.69 3.53 12.66
N HIS A 17 -4.01 2.74 11.65
CA HIS A 17 -4.80 3.17 10.50
C HIS A 17 -6.10 2.40 10.33
N ALA A 18 -6.35 1.35 11.13
CA ALA A 18 -7.50 0.45 11.01
C ALA A 18 -7.63 -0.22 9.63
N VAL A 19 -6.53 -0.27 8.88
CA VAL A 19 -6.46 -0.89 7.55
C VAL A 19 -5.48 -2.05 7.61
N ASP A 20 -5.92 -3.21 7.12
CA ASP A 20 -5.03 -4.35 6.86
C ASP A 20 -4.40 -4.15 5.48
N PHE A 21 -3.07 -4.15 5.38
CA PHE A 21 -2.43 -3.97 4.08
C PHE A 21 -2.72 -5.14 3.15
N VAL A 22 -3.02 -6.35 3.67
CA VAL A 22 -3.40 -7.49 2.83
C VAL A 22 -4.68 -7.14 2.08
N TYR A 23 -5.62 -6.48 2.76
CA TYR A 23 -6.81 -5.96 2.13
C TYR A 23 -6.48 -4.81 1.19
N ALA A 24 -5.68 -3.82 1.62
CA ALA A 24 -5.29 -2.69 0.77
C ALA A 24 -4.52 -3.09 -0.50
N ALA A 25 -3.85 -4.24 -0.51
CA ALA A 25 -3.18 -4.78 -1.69
C ALA A 25 -4.16 -5.22 -2.80
N LEU A 26 -5.45 -5.40 -2.49
CA LEU A 26 -6.47 -5.71 -3.49
C LEU A 26 -6.65 -4.58 -4.52
N ILE A 27 -6.15 -3.36 -4.28
CA ILE A 27 -6.13 -2.31 -5.31
C ILE A 27 -5.47 -2.80 -6.60
N PHE A 28 -4.45 -3.65 -6.50
CA PHE A 28 -3.67 -4.15 -7.63
C PHE A 28 -4.44 -5.17 -8.50
N ASP A 29 -5.59 -5.65 -8.04
CA ASP A 29 -6.50 -6.48 -8.84
C ASP A 29 -7.43 -5.63 -9.73
N GLY A 30 -7.44 -4.30 -9.53
CA GLY A 30 -8.23 -3.34 -10.30
C GLY A 30 -7.39 -2.28 -11.01
N TYR A 31 -8.05 -1.20 -11.45
CA TYR A 31 -7.35 -0.03 -11.99
C TYR A 31 -6.54 0.66 -10.91
N THR A 32 -5.22 0.65 -11.08
CA THR A 32 -4.27 1.29 -10.15
C THR A 32 -3.40 2.29 -10.89
N LEU A 33 -3.24 3.49 -10.30
CA LEU A 33 -2.24 4.46 -10.70
C LEU A 33 -1.02 4.33 -9.80
N THR A 34 0.17 4.14 -10.38
CA THR A 34 1.42 3.98 -9.64
C THR A 34 2.50 4.94 -10.15
N TRP A 35 3.26 5.54 -9.24
CA TRP A 35 4.42 6.38 -9.56
C TRP A 35 5.52 6.30 -8.49
N ILE A 36 6.72 6.79 -8.80
CA ILE A 36 7.87 6.80 -7.88
C ILE A 36 7.63 7.81 -6.76
N ASP A 37 7.89 7.41 -5.51
CA ASP A 37 7.92 8.30 -4.36
C ASP A 37 9.27 9.00 -4.24
N ASP A 38 9.38 10.19 -4.84
CA ASP A 38 10.58 11.04 -4.82
C ASP A 38 10.54 12.11 -3.72
N ARG A 39 9.61 12.01 -2.76
CA ARG A 39 9.44 13.01 -1.69
C ARG A 39 10.65 13.09 -0.75
N LYS A 40 11.41 12.00 -0.61
CA LYS A 40 12.64 11.90 0.20
C LYS A 40 13.59 10.88 -0.42
N ASP A 41 14.88 11.01 -0.12
CA ASP A 41 15.84 9.92 -0.36
C ASP A 41 15.69 8.87 0.75
N TYR A 42 14.99 7.78 0.41
CA TYR A 42 14.74 6.66 1.33
C TYR A 42 15.89 5.62 1.33
N GLY A 43 16.91 5.79 0.47
CA GLY A 43 17.95 4.78 0.25
C GLY A 43 17.49 3.56 -0.57
N GLU A 44 16.25 3.57 -1.04
CA GLU A 44 15.62 2.54 -1.89
C GLU A 44 14.53 3.18 -2.77
N GLU A 45 14.20 2.56 -3.91
CA GLU A 45 13.05 3.00 -4.72
C GLU A 45 11.74 2.65 -4.02
N ARG A 46 10.89 3.65 -3.80
CA ARG A 46 9.53 3.46 -3.29
C ARG A 46 8.52 3.92 -4.33
N LYS A 47 7.31 3.37 -4.28
CA LYS A 47 6.23 3.70 -5.20
C LYS A 47 4.96 4.01 -4.43
N ILE A 48 4.27 5.07 -4.82
CA ILE A 48 2.93 5.36 -4.36
C ILE A 48 1.96 4.73 -5.35
N SER A 49 0.99 3.98 -4.85
CA SER A 49 -0.09 3.39 -5.64
C SER A 49 -1.44 3.83 -5.10
N ILE A 50 -2.33 4.26 -6.00
CA ILE A 50 -3.73 4.58 -5.69
C ILE A 50 -4.63 3.67 -6.50
N GLY A 51 -5.60 3.06 -5.82
CA GLY A 51 -6.65 2.30 -6.49
C GLY A 51 -7.90 2.18 -5.62
N LEU A 52 -8.87 1.45 -6.16
CA LEU A 52 -10.17 1.24 -5.54
C LEU A 52 -10.33 -0.22 -5.12
N ILE A 53 -10.96 -0.43 -3.98
CA ILE A 53 -11.56 -1.70 -3.58
C ILE A 53 -13.05 -1.40 -3.40
N ASP A 54 -13.89 -2.00 -4.23
CA ASP A 54 -15.28 -1.59 -4.39
C ASP A 54 -15.41 -0.07 -4.65
N GLU A 55 -16.01 0.69 -3.72
CA GLU A 55 -16.20 2.14 -3.81
C GLU A 55 -15.19 2.93 -2.94
N GLU A 56 -14.27 2.23 -2.26
CA GLU A 56 -13.32 2.83 -1.32
C GLU A 56 -11.95 3.05 -1.96
N CYS A 57 -11.38 4.23 -1.74
CA CYS A 57 -10.08 4.63 -2.26
C CYS A 57 -8.97 4.37 -1.25
N PHE A 58 -7.93 3.66 -1.68
CA PHE A 58 -6.75 3.35 -0.88
C PHE A 58 -5.49 3.91 -1.53
N VAL A 59 -4.56 4.35 -0.67
CA VAL A 59 -3.22 4.78 -1.06
C VAL A 59 -2.22 3.88 -0.34
N VAL A 60 -1.37 3.20 -1.09
CA VAL A 60 -0.31 2.32 -0.58
C VAL A 60 1.05 2.92 -0.96
N VAL A 61 2.01 2.86 -0.03
CA VAL A 61 3.39 3.40 -0.17
C VAL A 61 4.40 2.40 0.35
#